data_AF-A0A2A5KL67-F1
#
_entry.id   AF-A0A2A5KL67-F1
#
_cell.length_a   1.000
_cell.length_b   1.000
_cell.length_c   1.000
_cell.angle_alpha   90.00
_cell.angle_beta   90.00
_cell.angle_gamma   90.00
#
_symmetry.space_group_name_H-M   'P 1'
#
loop_
_entity.id
_entity.type
_entity.pdbx_description
1 polymer ?
#
loop_
_entity_poly.entity_id
_entity_poly.type
_entity_poly.pdbx_seq_one_letter_code
_entity_poly.pdbx_strand_id
1 'polypeptide(L)'
;MKIWYVGDKSKALCEKCRKVVATTFDYHDVPFESGIGVAKQIMAATCDECGTVVAIPPQSTPAIRVAREIASRPLEVVVAAPFLDTLDLASYRIDPSAGVLLRKKLIAYFVHRYLKDDSLVERLRRNAEVHRAKWKSWHDAPSKRLSMKVTPRVGDEFDELIKKSALNKTTLVKSIVMDIGSEIVEPEEPQMMPELRRMAAALAA
;
A
#
# COMPACT_ATOMS: atom_id res chain seq x y z
N MET A 1 -5.24 -8.77 -23.82
CA MET A 1 -6.51 -8.47 -23.11
C MET A 1 -7.32 -7.50 -23.97
N LYS A 2 -8.64 -7.66 -24.05
CA LYS A 2 -9.56 -6.74 -24.75
C LYS A 2 -10.22 -5.82 -23.71
N ILE A 3 -10.37 -4.53 -24.03
CA ILE A 3 -11.23 -3.60 -23.28
C ILE A 3 -12.66 -3.70 -23.83
N TRP A 4 -13.62 -3.87 -22.93
CA TRP A 4 -15.05 -3.94 -23.22
C TRP A 4 -15.74 -2.60 -23.00
N TYR A 5 -16.70 -2.27 -23.86
CA TYR A 5 -17.51 -1.06 -23.79
C TYR A 5 -18.98 -1.39 -23.57
N VAL A 6 -19.74 -0.39 -23.13
CA VAL A 6 -21.20 -0.52 -22.98
C VAL A 6 -21.82 -0.92 -24.32
N GLY A 7 -22.70 -1.91 -24.29
CA GLY A 7 -23.36 -2.45 -25.48
C GLY A 7 -22.55 -3.52 -26.21
N ASP A 8 -21.28 -3.77 -25.85
CA ASP A 8 -20.55 -4.90 -26.41
C ASP A 8 -21.28 -6.22 -26.11
N LYS A 9 -21.27 -7.12 -27.07
CA LYS A 9 -21.94 -8.42 -27.00
C LYS A 9 -20.96 -9.56 -26.79
N SER A 10 -21.36 -10.57 -26.03
CA SER A 10 -20.61 -11.83 -25.83
C SER A 10 -21.55 -13.01 -25.57
N LYS A 11 -21.00 -14.20 -25.35
CA LYS A 11 -21.74 -15.38 -24.88
C LYS A 11 -21.13 -15.89 -23.59
N ALA A 12 -21.97 -16.28 -22.64
CA ALA A 12 -21.55 -16.88 -21.37
C ALA A 12 -22.56 -17.94 -20.92
N LEU A 13 -22.14 -18.83 -20.01
CA LEU A 13 -23.04 -19.74 -19.32
C LEU A 13 -23.79 -18.96 -18.24
N CYS A 14 -25.12 -19.01 -18.25
CA CYS A 14 -25.94 -18.43 -17.18
C CYS A 14 -26.39 -19.52 -16.21
N GLU A 15 -26.04 -19.39 -14.93
CA GLU A 15 -26.42 -20.38 -13.90
C GLU A 15 -27.93 -20.40 -13.64
N LYS A 16 -28.63 -19.26 -13.79
CA LYS A 16 -30.09 -19.20 -13.65
C LYS A 16 -30.82 -19.83 -14.84
N CYS A 17 -30.39 -19.53 -16.08
CA CYS A 17 -31.02 -20.08 -17.28
C CYS A 17 -30.52 -21.49 -17.63
N ARG A 18 -29.42 -21.94 -17.01
CA ARG A 18 -28.74 -23.23 -17.22
C ARG A 18 -28.37 -23.53 -18.68
N LYS A 19 -28.05 -22.48 -19.45
CA LYS A 19 -27.64 -22.59 -20.86
C LYS A 19 -26.67 -21.47 -21.22
N VAL A 20 -26.01 -21.62 -22.37
CA VAL A 20 -25.22 -20.54 -22.98
C VAL A 20 -26.18 -19.49 -23.52
N VAL A 21 -26.01 -18.24 -23.08
CA VAL A 21 -26.87 -17.10 -23.42
C VAL A 21 -26.06 -16.02 -24.14
N ALA A 22 -26.76 -15.21 -24.93
CA ALA A 22 -26.22 -13.92 -25.35
C ALA A 22 -26.14 -12.98 -24.14
N THR A 23 -25.12 -12.12 -24.14
CA THR A 23 -24.86 -11.19 -23.05
C THR A 23 -24.50 -9.83 -23.61
N THR A 24 -24.85 -8.79 -22.84
CA THR A 24 -24.53 -7.40 -23.14
C THR A 24 -23.77 -6.80 -21.97
N PHE A 25 -22.67 -6.10 -22.27
CA PHE A 25 -21.86 -5.40 -21.28
C PHE A 25 -22.47 -4.05 -20.92
N ASP A 26 -22.54 -3.75 -19.62
CA ASP A 26 -22.92 -2.45 -19.07
C ASP A 26 -22.25 -2.25 -17.68
N TYR A 27 -22.44 -1.08 -17.07
CA TYR A 27 -21.97 -0.78 -15.73
C TYR A 27 -22.98 -1.22 -14.67
N HIS A 28 -22.50 -2.01 -13.71
CA HIS A 28 -23.32 -2.58 -12.64
C HIS A 28 -22.68 -2.43 -11.27
N ASP A 29 -23.53 -2.32 -10.25
CA ASP A 29 -23.13 -2.56 -8.86
C ASP A 29 -23.25 -4.05 -8.58
N VAL A 30 -22.12 -4.73 -8.36
CA VAL A 30 -22.08 -6.19 -8.17
C VAL A 30 -21.77 -6.50 -6.69
N PRO A 31 -22.72 -7.06 -5.93
CA PRO A 31 -22.47 -7.48 -4.56
C PRO A 31 -21.54 -8.69 -4.52
N PHE A 32 -20.71 -8.80 -3.48
CA PHE A 32 -19.91 -10.00 -3.27
C PHE A 32 -20.76 -11.15 -2.75
N GLU A 33 -20.43 -12.39 -3.15
CA GLU A 33 -21.11 -13.61 -2.69
C GLU A 33 -21.10 -13.78 -1.16
N SER A 34 -20.09 -13.21 -0.49
CA SER A 34 -20.02 -13.17 0.98
C SER A 34 -21.13 -12.32 1.62
N GLY A 35 -21.89 -11.54 0.85
CA GLY A 35 -22.88 -10.58 1.33
C GLY A 35 -22.29 -9.31 1.93
N ILE A 36 -20.96 -9.21 2.05
CA ILE A 36 -20.27 -8.06 2.66
C ILE A 36 -19.49 -7.34 1.56
N GLY A 37 -19.98 -6.17 1.15
CA GLY A 37 -19.33 -5.31 0.16
C GLY A 37 -19.96 -5.38 -1.23
N VAL A 38 -19.79 -4.29 -1.98
CA VAL A 38 -20.32 -4.13 -3.34
C VAL A 38 -19.25 -3.48 -4.21
N ALA A 39 -18.93 -4.11 -5.33
CA ALA A 39 -18.13 -3.49 -6.37
C ALA A 39 -19.03 -2.58 -7.21
N LYS A 40 -18.98 -1.28 -6.92
CA LYS A 40 -19.85 -0.28 -7.56
C LYS A 40 -19.37 0.08 -8.95
N GLN A 41 -20.32 0.27 -9.86
CA GLN A 41 -20.11 0.82 -11.21
C GLN A 41 -18.96 0.12 -11.95
N ILE A 42 -18.97 -1.22 -11.94
CA ILE A 42 -18.00 -2.02 -12.68
C ILE A 42 -18.58 -2.51 -13.99
N MET A 43 -17.74 -2.63 -15.02
CA MET A 43 -18.14 -3.26 -16.27
C MET A 43 -18.47 -4.73 -16.00
N ALA A 44 -19.64 -5.21 -16.41
CA ALA A 44 -20.03 -6.60 -16.31
C ALA A 44 -21.01 -6.98 -17.44
N ALA A 45 -21.00 -8.25 -17.85
CA ALA A 45 -21.94 -8.77 -18.84
C ALA A 45 -23.17 -9.34 -18.14
N THR A 46 -24.35 -8.90 -18.56
CA THR A 46 -25.64 -9.45 -18.10
C THR A 46 -26.21 -10.42 -19.14
N CYS A 47 -26.94 -11.42 -18.66
CA CYS A 47 -27.72 -12.31 -19.49
C CYS A 47 -28.86 -11.51 -20.17
N ASP A 48 -28.92 -11.52 -21.51
CA ASP A 48 -29.97 -10.82 -22.26
C ASP A 48 -31.39 -11.38 -21.99
N GLU A 49 -31.51 -12.57 -21.39
CA GLU A 49 -32.79 -13.20 -21.07
C GLU A 49 -33.29 -12.93 -19.64
N CYS A 50 -32.40 -12.91 -18.64
CA CYS A 50 -32.78 -12.84 -17.21
C CYS A 50 -32.12 -11.68 -16.44
N GLY A 51 -31.32 -10.85 -17.10
CA GLY A 51 -30.67 -9.67 -16.54
C GLY A 51 -29.61 -9.95 -15.47
N THR A 52 -29.30 -11.22 -15.17
CA THR A 52 -28.32 -11.56 -14.14
C THR A 52 -26.90 -11.36 -14.68
N VAL A 53 -26.02 -10.78 -13.86
CA VAL A 53 -24.59 -10.68 -14.18
C VAL A 53 -23.98 -12.08 -14.27
N VAL A 54 -23.36 -12.40 -15.39
CA VAL A 54 -22.81 -13.74 -15.69
C VAL A 54 -21.33 -13.74 -16.03
N ALA A 55 -20.74 -12.57 -16.32
CA ALA A 55 -19.30 -12.43 -16.52
C ALA A 55 -18.82 -11.05 -16.11
N ILE A 56 -17.60 -10.98 -15.59
CA ILE A 56 -16.93 -9.72 -15.24
C ILE A 56 -15.57 -9.71 -15.94
N PRO A 57 -15.29 -8.73 -16.82
CA PRO A 57 -14.04 -8.68 -17.56
C PRO A 57 -12.86 -8.24 -16.67
N PRO A 58 -11.61 -8.59 -17.04
CA PRO A 58 -10.42 -8.25 -16.24
C PRO A 58 -10.24 -6.76 -15.94
N GLN A 59 -10.76 -5.85 -16.77
CA GLN A 59 -10.70 -4.39 -16.56
C GLN A 59 -11.45 -3.92 -15.31
N SER A 60 -12.39 -4.72 -14.80
CA SER A 60 -13.14 -4.43 -13.56
C SER A 60 -12.43 -4.95 -12.30
N THR A 61 -11.39 -5.76 -12.45
CA THR A 61 -10.61 -6.33 -11.33
C THR A 61 -10.09 -5.28 -10.36
N PRO A 62 -9.54 -4.12 -10.80
CA PRO A 62 -9.07 -3.08 -9.87
C PRO A 62 -10.18 -2.53 -8.98
N ALA A 63 -11.37 -2.25 -9.52
CA ALA A 63 -12.50 -1.73 -8.76
C ALA A 63 -13.04 -2.75 -7.75
N ILE A 64 -13.08 -4.04 -8.14
CA ILE A 64 -13.43 -5.15 -7.24
C ILE A 64 -12.42 -5.24 -6.09
N ARG A 65 -11.12 -5.14 -6.39
CA ARG A 65 -10.07 -5.15 -5.36
C ARG A 65 -10.22 -3.97 -4.39
N VAL A 66 -10.45 -2.76 -4.89
CA VAL A 66 -10.68 -1.58 -4.04
C VAL A 66 -11.89 -1.78 -3.13
N ALA A 67 -13.00 -2.30 -3.66
CA ALA A 67 -14.19 -2.60 -2.87
C ALA A 67 -13.95 -3.68 -1.80
N ARG A 68 -12.99 -4.59 -2.00
CA ARG A 68 -12.52 -5.53 -0.96
C ARG A 68 -11.55 -4.90 0.05
N GLU A 69 -10.75 -3.93 -0.38
CA GLU A 69 -9.69 -3.28 0.42
C GLU A 69 -10.17 -2.14 1.33
N ILE A 70 -11.48 -1.89 1.45
CA ILE A 70 -12.08 -0.81 2.27
C ILE A 70 -11.66 -0.89 3.76
N ALA A 71 -11.18 -2.04 4.25
CA ALA A 71 -10.62 -2.18 5.58
C ALA A 71 -9.17 -1.64 5.67
N SER A 72 -9.00 -0.36 6.00
CA SER A 72 -7.68 0.19 6.37
C SER A 72 -7.23 -0.37 7.73
N ARG A 73 -5.97 -0.80 7.86
CA ARG A 73 -5.38 -1.24 9.14
C ARG A 73 -4.60 -0.10 9.81
N PRO A 74 -4.66 0.06 11.14
CA PRO A 74 -3.86 1.05 11.84
C PRO A 74 -2.40 0.57 12.03
N LEU A 75 -1.44 1.38 11.58
CA LEU A 75 -0.03 1.24 11.94
C LEU A 75 0.30 2.29 13.00
N GLU A 76 0.38 1.85 14.26
CA GLU A 76 0.70 2.73 15.40
C GLU A 76 1.93 2.25 16.17
N VAL A 77 2.84 3.19 16.47
CA VAL A 77 3.96 3.03 17.40
C VAL A 77 4.24 4.35 18.14
N VAL A 78 4.89 4.25 19.31
CA VAL A 78 5.43 5.41 20.04
C VAL A 78 6.96 5.34 19.98
N VAL A 79 7.59 6.43 19.57
CA VAL A 79 9.04 6.55 19.39
C VAL A 79 9.53 7.90 19.93
N ALA A 80 10.83 8.03 20.17
CA ALA A 80 11.42 9.32 20.53
C ALA A 80 11.31 10.32 19.37
N ALA A 81 11.19 11.62 19.69
CA ALA A 81 11.04 12.70 18.69
C ALA A 81 12.05 12.64 17.53
N PRO A 82 13.35 12.34 17.73
CA PRO A 82 14.32 12.29 16.64
C PRO A 82 13.95 11.34 15.48
N PHE A 83 13.18 10.27 15.74
CA PHE A 83 12.72 9.39 14.65
C PHE A 83 11.71 10.10 13.73
N LEU A 84 10.84 10.93 14.30
CA LEU A 84 9.86 11.69 13.51
C LEU A 84 10.52 12.88 12.82
N ASP A 85 11.46 13.53 13.49
CA ASP A 85 12.25 14.60 12.90
C ASP A 85 13.02 14.11 11.65
N THR A 86 13.61 12.90 11.71
CA THR A 86 14.25 12.28 10.55
C THR A 86 13.27 12.00 9.41
N LEU A 87 12.08 11.46 9.71
CA LEU A 87 11.04 11.20 8.69
C LEU A 87 10.53 12.50 8.05
N ASP A 88 10.41 13.56 8.85
CA ASP A 88 9.97 14.87 8.38
C ASP A 88 11.01 15.54 7.51
N LEU A 89 12.28 15.48 7.93
CA LEU A 89 13.39 16.00 7.13
C LEU A 89 13.55 15.24 5.81
N ALA A 90 13.38 13.91 5.82
CA ALA A 90 13.37 13.11 4.60
C ALA A 90 12.23 13.53 3.67
N SER A 91 11.02 13.72 4.21
CA SER A 91 9.86 14.18 3.45
C SER A 91 10.11 15.56 2.84
N TYR A 92 10.64 16.49 3.63
CA TYR A 92 10.98 17.85 3.20
C TYR A 92 12.07 17.89 2.11
N ARG A 93 13.11 17.04 2.21
CA ARG A 93 14.17 16.95 1.18
C ARG A 93 13.64 16.44 -0.17
N ILE A 94 12.62 15.58 -0.15
CA ILE A 94 11.96 15.07 -1.35
C ILE A 94 11.09 16.17 -1.95
N ASP A 95 10.16 16.68 -1.17
CA ASP A 95 9.23 17.73 -1.60
C ASP A 95 8.85 18.61 -0.39
N PRO A 96 9.34 19.87 -0.35
CA PRO A 96 9.01 20.81 0.70
C PRO A 96 7.50 21.09 0.85
N SER A 97 6.72 20.91 -0.21
CA SER A 97 5.28 21.20 -0.23
C SER A 97 4.42 20.03 0.26
N ALA A 98 4.96 18.81 0.30
CA ALA A 98 4.19 17.61 0.62
C ALA A 98 3.92 17.43 2.13
N GLY A 99 4.69 18.12 2.98
CA GLY A 99 4.56 18.05 4.43
C GLY A 99 4.56 16.60 4.97
N VAL A 100 3.64 16.30 5.89
CA VAL A 100 3.56 14.99 6.56
C VAL A 100 2.95 13.88 5.69
N LEU A 101 2.41 14.20 4.51
CA LEU A 101 1.72 13.24 3.64
C LEU A 101 2.68 12.16 3.10
N LEU A 102 3.95 12.49 2.91
CA LEU A 102 4.95 11.55 2.42
C LEU A 102 5.39 10.51 3.44
N ARG A 103 5.22 10.74 4.76
CA ARG A 103 5.64 9.79 5.80
C ARG A 103 5.12 8.37 5.53
N LYS A 104 3.82 8.25 5.25
CA LYS A 104 3.17 6.97 4.97
C LYS A 104 3.70 6.34 3.68
N LYS A 105 3.91 7.16 2.64
CA LYS A 105 4.36 6.70 1.32
C LYS A 105 5.81 6.23 1.37
N LEU A 106 6.67 6.95 2.10
CA LEU A 106 8.05 6.57 2.36
C LEU A 106 8.14 5.25 3.11
N ILE A 107 7.41 5.10 4.23
CA ILE A 107 7.40 3.84 4.97
C ILE A 107 6.91 2.68 4.08
N ALA A 108 5.84 2.89 3.32
CA ALA A 108 5.33 1.87 2.40
C ALA A 108 6.35 1.50 1.31
N TYR A 109 7.05 2.49 0.73
CA TYR A 109 8.09 2.27 -0.27
C TYR A 109 9.24 1.42 0.30
N PHE A 110 9.75 1.78 1.48
CA PHE A 110 10.84 1.05 2.13
C PHE A 110 10.39 -0.37 2.52
N VAL A 111 9.22 -0.54 3.15
CA VAL A 111 8.65 -1.87 3.47
C VAL A 111 8.58 -2.75 2.23
N HIS A 112 8.06 -2.23 1.13
CA HIS A 112 7.97 -2.98 -0.12
C HIS A 112 9.36 -3.37 -0.66
N ARG A 113 10.32 -2.44 -0.61
CA ARG A 113 11.71 -2.66 -1.05
C ARG A 113 12.39 -3.78 -0.24
N TYR A 114 12.23 -3.82 1.08
CA TYR A 114 12.84 -4.85 1.92
C TYR A 114 12.35 -6.27 1.58
N LEU A 115 11.08 -6.43 1.25
CA LEU A 115 10.54 -7.75 0.91
C LEU A 115 11.04 -8.29 -0.43
N LYS A 116 11.63 -7.43 -1.27
CA LYS A 116 12.20 -7.81 -2.58
C LYS A 116 13.66 -8.22 -2.51
N ASP A 117 14.35 -7.95 -1.40
CA ASP A 117 15.79 -8.18 -1.25
C ASP A 117 16.13 -8.58 0.18
N ASP A 118 16.41 -9.86 0.38
CA ASP A 118 16.72 -10.41 1.70
C ASP A 118 18.01 -9.80 2.29
N SER A 119 18.93 -9.26 1.46
CA SER A 119 20.12 -8.56 1.97
C SER A 119 19.77 -7.26 2.70
N LEU A 120 18.68 -6.59 2.29
CA LEU A 120 18.17 -5.39 2.97
C LEU A 120 17.45 -5.76 4.27
N VAL A 121 16.85 -6.95 4.36
CA VAL A 121 16.29 -7.47 5.63
C VAL A 121 17.40 -7.70 6.66
N GLU A 122 18.55 -8.23 6.25
CA GLU A 122 19.71 -8.34 7.14
C GLU A 122 20.26 -6.97 7.55
N ARG A 123 20.26 -5.99 6.64
CA ARG A 123 20.63 -4.61 6.97
C ARG A 123 19.73 -4.02 8.05
N LEU A 124 18.41 -4.26 7.99
CA LEU A 124 17.47 -3.83 9.04
C LEU A 124 17.80 -4.42 10.41
N ARG A 125 18.17 -5.70 10.47
CA ARG A 125 18.59 -6.34 11.73
C ARG A 125 19.86 -5.70 12.27
N ARG A 126 20.88 -5.57 11.42
CA ARG A 126 22.16 -4.96 11.78
C ARG A 126 22.00 -3.53 12.27
N ASN A 127 21.18 -2.72 11.61
CA ASN A 127 20.88 -1.35 12.04
C ASN A 127 20.25 -1.33 13.44
N ALA A 128 19.33 -2.25 13.71
CA ALA A 128 18.67 -2.34 15.02
C ALA A 128 19.65 -2.69 16.14
N GLU A 129 20.69 -3.47 15.84
CA GLU A 129 21.77 -3.81 16.77
C GLU A 129 22.74 -2.63 16.95
N VAL A 130 23.29 -2.11 15.86
CA VAL A 130 24.31 -1.05 15.86
C VAL A 130 23.79 0.24 16.47
N HIS A 131 22.55 0.64 16.15
CA HIS A 131 21.99 1.89 16.66
C HIS A 131 21.28 1.76 18.01
N ARG A 132 21.23 0.55 18.61
CA ARG A 132 20.51 0.31 19.87
C ARG A 132 20.95 1.25 20.99
N ALA A 133 22.27 1.49 21.11
CA ALA A 133 22.83 2.40 22.11
C ALA A 133 22.40 3.86 21.86
N LYS A 134 22.49 4.32 20.60
CA LYS A 134 22.05 5.67 20.18
C LYS A 134 20.56 5.88 20.45
N TRP A 135 19.72 4.87 20.20
CA TRP A 135 18.29 4.98 20.48
C TRP A 135 17.99 5.06 21.98
N LYS A 136 18.78 4.36 22.81
CA LYS A 136 18.67 4.42 24.27
C LYS A 136 19.12 5.76 24.82
N SER A 137 20.14 6.41 24.25
CA SER A 137 20.57 7.74 24.68
C SER A 137 19.55 8.85 24.40
N TRP A 138 18.49 8.55 23.65
CA TRP A 138 17.36 9.48 23.44
C TRP A 138 16.24 9.32 24.49
N HIS A 139 16.55 8.79 25.69
CA HIS A 139 15.55 8.57 26.73
C HIS A 139 14.89 9.87 27.24
N ASP A 140 15.61 10.99 27.22
CA ASP A 140 15.09 12.31 27.63
C ASP A 140 14.34 13.04 26.51
N ALA A 141 14.41 12.52 25.27
CA ALA A 141 13.69 13.13 24.16
C ALA A 141 12.17 12.90 24.32
N PRO A 142 11.33 13.88 23.92
CA PRO A 142 9.88 13.73 23.98
C PRO A 142 9.41 12.49 23.22
N SER A 143 8.49 11.73 23.82
CA SER A 143 7.83 10.63 23.13
C SER A 143 6.77 11.17 22.16
N LYS A 144 6.78 10.65 20.93
CA LYS A 144 5.86 11.04 19.88
C LYS A 144 5.19 9.80 19.27
N ARG A 145 3.91 9.92 18.95
CA ARG A 145 3.14 8.85 18.30
C ARG A 145 3.27 8.96 16.79
N LEU A 146 3.68 7.87 16.14
CA LEU A 146 3.50 7.66 14.72
C LEU A 146 2.23 6.81 14.54
N SER A 147 1.16 7.43 14.03
CA SER A 147 -0.09 6.73 13.70
C SER A 147 -0.48 7.04 12.26
N MET A 148 -0.81 6.00 11.51
CA MET A 148 -1.35 6.12 10.16
C MET A 148 -2.22 4.93 9.79
N LYS A 149 -3.18 5.16 8.90
CA LYS A 149 -3.96 4.10 8.26
C LYS A 149 -3.22 3.57 7.04
N VAL A 150 -2.94 2.27 7.00
CA VAL A 150 -2.32 1.59 5.84
C VAL A 150 -3.35 0.70 5.13
N THR A 151 -3.10 0.39 3.86
CA THR A 151 -3.93 -0.58 3.12
C THR A 151 -3.67 -1.99 3.67
N PRO A 152 -4.60 -2.96 3.48
CA PRO A 152 -4.37 -4.35 3.85
C PRO A 152 -3.03 -4.88 3.33
N ARG A 153 -2.73 -4.63 2.05
CA ARG A 153 -1.47 -5.03 1.42
C ARG A 153 -0.23 -4.55 2.20
N VAL A 154 -0.16 -3.25 2.52
CA VAL A 154 1.00 -2.72 3.26
C VAL A 154 1.04 -3.28 4.68
N GLY A 155 -0.13 -3.52 5.30
CA GLY A 155 -0.21 -4.20 6.58
C GLY A 155 0.35 -5.62 6.53
N ASP A 156 -0.05 -6.41 5.54
CA ASP A 156 0.42 -7.79 5.34
C ASP A 156 1.93 -7.82 5.02
N GLU A 157 2.41 -6.91 4.17
CA GLU A 157 3.84 -6.75 3.89
C GLU A 157 4.62 -6.38 5.18
N PHE A 158 4.06 -5.54 6.04
CA PHE A 158 4.67 -5.19 7.32
C PHE A 158 4.74 -6.40 8.27
N ASP A 159 3.66 -7.19 8.37
CA ASP A 159 3.60 -8.39 9.19
C ASP A 159 4.57 -9.48 8.69
N GLU A 160 4.73 -9.61 7.37
CA GLU A 160 5.75 -10.47 6.76
C GLU A 160 7.16 -10.00 7.11
N LEU A 161 7.41 -8.69 7.04
CA LEU A 161 8.72 -8.13 7.35
C LEU A 161 9.08 -8.32 8.84
N ILE A 162 8.12 -8.21 9.77
CA ILE A 162 8.31 -8.57 11.19
C ILE A 162 8.80 -10.02 11.33
N LYS A 163 8.14 -10.96 10.63
CA LYS A 163 8.51 -12.38 10.68
C LYS A 163 9.90 -12.61 10.09
N LYS A 164 10.15 -12.07 8.89
CA LYS A 164 11.43 -12.20 8.19
C LYS A 164 12.56 -11.56 8.99
N SER A 165 12.39 -10.38 9.56
CA SER A 165 13.46 -9.68 10.28
C SER A 165 13.61 -10.15 11.73
N ALA A 166 12.65 -10.88 12.30
CA ALA A 166 12.56 -11.20 13.73
C ALA A 166 12.62 -9.96 14.65
N LEU A 167 12.19 -8.80 14.15
CA LEU A 167 12.11 -7.57 14.93
C LEU A 167 10.66 -7.32 15.34
N ASN A 168 10.44 -6.84 16.57
CA ASN A 168 9.12 -6.35 16.93
C ASN A 168 8.76 -5.07 16.14
N LYS A 169 7.46 -4.78 16.06
CA LYS A 169 6.91 -3.63 15.31
C LYS A 169 7.64 -2.31 15.57
N THR A 170 7.85 -1.95 16.83
CA THR A 170 8.49 -0.68 17.19
C THR A 170 9.96 -0.64 16.77
N THR A 171 10.71 -1.71 17.00
CA THR A 171 12.11 -1.84 16.58
C THR A 171 12.25 -1.81 15.06
N LEU A 172 11.34 -2.48 14.34
CA LEU A 172 11.29 -2.47 12.89
C LEU A 172 11.06 -1.05 12.36
N VAL A 173 10.06 -0.32 12.87
CA VAL A 173 9.84 1.09 12.48
C VAL A 173 11.08 1.93 12.74
N LYS A 174 11.70 1.81 13.92
CA LYS A 174 12.93 2.55 14.24
C LYS A 174 14.05 2.25 13.24
N SER A 175 14.24 0.98 12.88
CA SER A 175 15.27 0.57 11.92
C SER A 175 15.00 1.09 10.50
N ILE A 176 13.74 1.04 10.05
CA ILE A 176 13.32 1.63 8.76
C ILE A 176 13.60 3.13 8.73
N VAL A 177 13.29 3.85 9.81
CA VAL A 177 13.56 5.30 9.90
C VAL A 177 15.05 5.59 9.87
N MET A 178 15.90 4.76 10.48
CA MET A 178 17.35 4.92 10.40
C MET A 178 17.86 4.72 8.96
N ASP A 179 17.35 3.73 8.24
CA ASP A 179 17.69 3.53 6.83
C ASP A 179 17.19 4.68 5.94
N ILE A 180 16.00 5.21 6.20
CA ILE A 180 15.52 6.44 5.54
C ILE A 180 16.49 7.60 5.80
N GLY A 181 16.95 7.75 7.04
CA GLY A 181 17.95 8.75 7.40
C GLY A 181 19.24 8.59 6.60
N SER A 182 19.82 7.39 6.60
CA SER A 182 21.10 7.12 5.94
C SER A 182 21.03 7.17 4.42
N GLU A 183 19.88 6.86 3.82
CA GLU A 183 19.73 6.86 2.36
C GLU A 183 19.20 8.17 1.78
N ILE A 184 18.52 9.02 2.56
CA ILE A 184 17.87 10.26 2.07
C ILE A 184 18.38 11.53 2.76
N VAL A 185 18.62 11.47 4.07
CA VAL A 185 18.94 12.65 4.87
C VAL A 185 20.44 12.90 4.93
N GLU A 186 21.22 11.87 5.25
CA GLU A 186 22.67 11.95 5.44
C GLU A 186 23.45 12.24 4.15
N PRO A 187 23.15 11.63 2.98
CA PRO A 187 23.89 11.89 1.76
C PRO A 187 23.57 13.28 1.21
N GLU A 188 24.59 14.01 0.76
CA GLU A 188 24.42 15.28 0.05
C GLU A 188 23.56 15.10 -1.22
N GLU A 189 23.88 14.06 -2.00
CA GLU A 189 23.16 13.66 -3.20
C GLU A 189 22.64 12.20 -3.09
N PRO A 190 21.44 12.00 -2.52
CA PRO A 190 20.84 10.67 -2.41
C PRO A 190 20.56 10.04 -3.77
N GLN A 191 21.05 8.81 -4.00
CA GLN A 191 20.89 8.11 -5.28
C GLN A 191 19.41 7.95 -5.71
N MET A 192 18.51 7.73 -4.75
CA MET A 192 17.08 7.56 -5.01
C MET A 192 16.29 8.87 -5.16
N MET A 193 16.91 10.04 -4.94
CA MET A 193 16.21 11.33 -4.93
C MET A 193 15.43 11.62 -6.24
N PRO A 194 15.99 11.37 -7.45
CA PRO A 194 15.25 11.61 -8.69
C PRO A 194 13.97 10.79 -8.80
N GLU A 195 13.99 9.53 -8.33
CA GLU A 195 12.82 8.66 -8.32
C GLU A 195 11.78 9.13 -7.31
N LEU A 196 12.21 9.42 -6.08
CA LEU A 196 11.31 9.88 -5.01
C LEU A 196 10.63 11.20 -5.35
N ARG A 197 11.35 12.14 -6.00
CA ARG A 197 10.77 13.40 -6.48
C ARG A 197 9.73 13.20 -7.57
N ARG A 198 9.98 12.29 -8.52
CA ARG A 198 8.97 11.93 -9.54
C ARG A 198 7.73 11.31 -8.91
N MET A 199 7.91 10.43 -7.92
CA MET A 199 6.79 9.85 -7.17
C MET A 199 6.00 10.92 -6.41
N ALA A 200 6.68 11.84 -5.73
CA ALA A 200 6.02 12.93 -5.01
C ALA A 200 5.21 13.84 -5.96
N ALA A 201 5.80 14.25 -7.08
CA ALA A 201 5.11 15.05 -8.09
C ALA A 201 3.85 14.37 -8.65
N ALA A 202 3.91 13.05 -8.88
CA ALA A 202 2.75 12.28 -9.35
C ALA A 202 1.63 12.14 -8.30
N LEU A 203 1.95 12.35 -7.01
CA LEU A 203 1.00 12.30 -5.90
C LEU A 203 0.45 13.68 -5.52
N ALA A 204 1.05 14.76 -6.03
CA ALA A 204 0.65 16.14 -5.77
C ALA A 204 -0.49 16.63 -6.70
N ALA A 205 -0.80 15.86 -7.75
CA ALA A 205 -1.92 16.07 -8.67
C ALA A 205 -3.19 15.36 -8.20
#